data_AF-A0A1F8BKB5-F1
#
_entry.id   AF-A0A1F8BKB5-F1
#
_cell.length_a   1.000
_cell.length_b   1.000
_cell.length_c   1.000
_cell.angle_alpha   90.00
_cell.angle_beta   90.00
_cell.angle_gamma   90.00
#
_symmetry.space_group_name_H-M   'P 1'
#
loop_
_entity.id
_entity.type
_entity.pdbx_description
1 polymer ?
#
loop_
_entity_poly.entity_id
_entity_poly.type
_entity_poly.pdbx_seq_one_letter_code
_entity_poly.pdbx_strand_id
1 'polypeptide(L)'
;MREIEVKFKIKNYNIVRDRVRASGAKFWGKFKQSDVFYDTKENKLKSEKSILRLRKSNSKTFLTYKDDLVINKKFREAREIEIQIDSFKKTEIILKLLGLNRVFHFIKYRETWKQGNVEINLDKIKDLGNFLELEGPKLDIDQIIKRLRLEKLKRITKHYGQLLEKF
;
A
#
# COMPACT_ATOMS: atom_id res chain seq x y z
N MET A 1 -9.20 -7.71 -9.76
CA MET A 1 -9.83 -7.48 -8.44
C MET A 1 -9.85 -5.97 -8.18
N ARG A 2 -10.82 -5.44 -7.41
CA ARG A 2 -10.81 -4.01 -7.02
C ARG A 2 -10.34 -3.90 -5.58
N GLU A 3 -9.22 -3.23 -5.37
CA GLU A 3 -8.68 -2.89 -4.07
C GLU A 3 -9.41 -1.66 -3.52
N ILE A 4 -9.81 -1.71 -2.25
CA ILE A 4 -10.45 -0.61 -1.53
C ILE A 4 -9.66 -0.40 -0.26
N GLU A 5 -9.13 0.80 -0.05
CA GLU A 5 -8.26 1.07 1.08
C GLU A 5 -8.44 2.47 1.69
N VAL A 6 -8.00 2.61 2.93
CA VAL A 6 -7.86 3.89 3.64
C VAL A 6 -6.67 3.84 4.59
N LYS A 7 -5.94 4.96 4.70
CA LYS A 7 -4.78 5.09 5.59
C LYS A 7 -5.05 6.09 6.70
N PHE A 8 -4.37 5.90 7.82
CA PHE A 8 -4.37 6.80 8.96
C PHE A 8 -2.93 7.06 9.40
N LYS A 9 -2.64 8.34 9.65
CA LYS A 9 -1.40 8.70 10.34
C LYS A 9 -1.51 8.32 11.81
N ILE A 10 -0.59 7.51 12.31
CA ILE A 10 -0.58 7.10 13.73
C ILE A 10 0.66 7.67 14.43
N LYS A 11 0.46 8.26 15.61
CA LYS A 11 1.57 8.83 16.41
C LYS A 11 2.33 7.71 17.13
N ASN A 12 1.63 6.90 17.92
CA ASN A 12 2.23 5.83 18.70
C ASN A 12 1.92 4.46 18.09
N TYR A 13 2.92 3.88 17.43
CA TYR A 13 2.81 2.59 16.74
C TYR A 13 2.40 1.46 17.69
N ASN A 14 3.01 1.39 18.87
CA ASN A 14 2.80 0.29 19.80
C ASN A 14 1.38 0.32 20.39
N ILE A 15 0.87 1.51 20.75
CA ILE A 15 -0.52 1.65 21.23
C ILE A 15 -1.52 1.17 20.18
N VAL A 16 -1.34 1.52 18.91
CA VAL A 16 -2.25 1.07 17.85
C VAL A 16 -2.10 -0.43 17.59
N ARG A 17 -0.86 -0.94 17.59
CA ARG A 17 -0.58 -2.38 17.48
C ARG A 17 -1.27 -3.19 18.58
N ASP A 18 -1.24 -2.70 19.83
CA ASP A 18 -1.89 -3.36 20.95
C ASP A 18 -3.42 -3.36 20.80
N ARG A 19 -4.01 -2.28 20.28
CA ARG A 19 -5.44 -2.25 19.93
C ARG A 19 -5.79 -3.24 18.83
N VAL A 20 -4.97 -3.37 17.80
CA VAL A 20 -5.17 -4.36 16.72
C VAL A 20 -5.10 -5.78 17.27
N ARG A 21 -4.13 -6.07 18.14
CA ARG A 21 -4.04 -7.37 18.81
C ARG A 21 -5.28 -7.64 19.69
N ALA A 22 -5.67 -6.67 20.51
CA ALA A 22 -6.82 -6.78 21.41
C ALA A 22 -8.17 -6.85 20.67
N SER A 23 -8.24 -6.39 19.41
CA SER A 23 -9.46 -6.49 18.60
C SER A 23 -9.78 -7.92 18.15
N GLY A 24 -8.86 -8.87 18.35
CA GLY A 24 -8.95 -10.24 17.85
C GLY A 24 -8.43 -10.42 16.42
N ALA A 25 -7.70 -9.43 15.87
CA ALA A 25 -7.04 -9.60 14.58
C ALA A 25 -5.94 -10.67 14.69
N LYS A 26 -5.81 -11.50 13.65
CA LYS A 26 -4.79 -12.55 13.57
C LYS A 26 -3.52 -11.99 12.97
N PHE A 27 -2.39 -12.18 13.64
CA PHE A 27 -1.09 -11.79 13.11
C PHE A 27 -0.77 -12.59 11.84
N TRP A 28 -0.39 -11.91 10.76
CA TRP A 28 -0.04 -12.53 9.49
C TRP A 28 1.47 -12.55 9.25
N GLY A 29 2.17 -11.46 9.54
CA GLY A 29 3.61 -11.42 9.38
C GLY A 29 4.22 -10.02 9.38
N LYS A 30 5.55 -9.99 9.29
CA LYS A 30 6.36 -8.78 9.11
C LYS A 30 7.10 -8.82 7.78
N PHE A 31 7.11 -7.69 7.09
CA PHE A 31 7.64 -7.58 5.75
C PHE A 31 8.48 -6.31 5.61
N LYS A 32 9.72 -6.48 5.17
CA LYS A 32 10.50 -5.37 4.59
C LYS A 32 10.15 -5.29 3.12
N GLN A 33 9.51 -4.19 2.73
CA GLN A 33 9.04 -3.97 1.36
C GLN A 33 9.87 -2.85 0.72
N SER A 34 10.45 -3.14 -0.44
CA SER A 34 11.13 -2.19 -1.31
C SER A 34 10.31 -2.03 -2.57
N ASP A 35 9.70 -0.87 -2.73
CA ASP A 35 8.78 -0.56 -3.82
C ASP A 35 9.50 0.32 -4.84
N VAL A 36 9.65 -0.15 -6.08
CA VAL A 36 10.17 0.62 -7.22
C VAL A 36 9.04 0.83 -8.21
N PHE A 37 8.80 2.09 -8.58
CA PHE A 37 7.76 2.51 -9.50
C PHE A 37 8.38 2.83 -10.85
N TYR A 38 7.65 2.49 -11.90
CA TYR A 38 8.09 2.65 -13.28
C TYR A 38 7.07 3.46 -14.07
N ASP A 39 7.55 4.27 -14.99
CA ASP A 39 6.74 5.03 -15.95
C ASP A 39 7.54 5.25 -17.25
N THR A 40 6.89 5.73 -18.30
CA THR A 40 7.58 6.20 -19.51
C THR A 40 8.28 7.53 -19.24
N LYS A 41 9.17 7.97 -20.15
CA LYS A 41 9.84 9.27 -20.01
C LYS A 41 8.84 10.44 -19.99
N GLU A 42 7.71 10.27 -20.67
CA GLU A 42 6.62 11.23 -20.81
C GLU A 42 5.61 11.15 -19.66
N ASN A 43 5.83 10.30 -18.65
CA ASN A 43 4.93 10.07 -17.51
C ASN A 43 3.52 9.62 -17.93
N LYS A 44 3.43 8.72 -18.92
CA LYS A 44 2.17 8.23 -19.47
C LYS A 44 1.29 7.54 -18.41
N LEU A 45 1.86 6.68 -17.56
CA LEU A 45 1.07 5.99 -16.54
C LEU A 45 0.51 6.98 -15.51
N LYS A 46 1.33 7.95 -15.08
CA LYS A 46 0.86 9.03 -14.20
C LYS A 46 -0.28 9.84 -14.80
N SER A 47 -0.21 10.22 -16.09
CA SER A 47 -1.28 10.98 -16.76
C SER A 47 -2.58 10.17 -16.87
N GLU A 48 -2.45 8.85 -17.05
CA GLU A 48 -3.55 7.88 -17.04
C GLU A 48 -3.98 7.45 -15.62
N LYS A 49 -3.46 8.10 -14.57
CA LYS A 49 -3.72 7.76 -13.15
C LYS A 49 -3.46 6.29 -12.80
N SER A 50 -2.51 5.70 -13.50
CA SER A 50 -2.09 4.30 -13.38
C SER A 50 -0.73 4.19 -12.72
N ILE A 51 -0.45 3.02 -12.14
CA ILE A 51 0.76 2.74 -11.37
C ILE A 51 1.29 1.40 -11.80
N LEU A 52 2.57 1.36 -12.21
CA LEU A 52 3.33 0.13 -12.36
C LEU A 52 4.41 0.06 -11.28
N ARG A 53 4.44 -1.03 -10.52
CA ARG A 53 5.35 -1.21 -9.39
C ARG A 53 5.98 -2.60 -9.39
N LEU A 54 7.30 -2.64 -9.22
CA LEU A 54 8.03 -3.84 -8.84
C LEU A 54 8.33 -3.77 -7.34
N ARG A 55 7.82 -4.73 -6.58
CA ARG A 55 8.00 -4.82 -5.12
C ARG A 55 8.86 -6.03 -4.78
N LYS A 56 9.92 -5.82 -4.00
CA LYS A 56 10.55 -6.91 -3.23
C LYS A 56 9.97 -6.91 -1.82
N SER A 57 9.38 -8.03 -1.38
CA SER A 57 8.84 -8.22 -0.05
C SER A 57 9.50 -9.43 0.61
N ASN A 58 10.45 -9.18 1.51
CA ASN A 58 11.36 -10.20 2.03
C ASN A 58 12.05 -10.96 0.87
N SER A 59 11.84 -12.28 0.76
CA SER A 59 12.38 -13.13 -0.31
C SER A 59 11.51 -13.17 -1.57
N LYS A 60 10.27 -12.69 -1.52
CA LYS A 60 9.33 -12.71 -2.64
C LYS A 60 9.40 -11.42 -3.45
N THR A 61 9.06 -11.51 -4.73
CA THR A 61 8.98 -10.35 -5.62
C THR A 61 7.64 -10.34 -6.35
N PHE A 62 7.07 -9.15 -6.53
CA PHE A 62 5.77 -8.94 -7.16
C PHE A 62 5.86 -7.84 -8.21
N LEU A 63 5.16 -8.03 -9.33
CA LEU A 63 4.85 -6.98 -10.29
C LEU A 63 3.36 -6.63 -10.11
N THR A 64 3.08 -5.34 -9.95
CA THR A 64 1.73 -4.83 -9.72
C THR A 64 1.42 -3.74 -10.73
N TYR A 65 0.27 -3.85 -11.39
CA TYR A 65 -0.34 -2.76 -12.16
C TYR A 65 -1.65 -2.34 -11.49
N LYS A 66 -1.83 -1.03 -11.27
CA LYS A 66 -3.06 -0.44 -10.76
C LYS A 66 -3.58 0.63 -11.70
N ASP A 67 -4.87 0.64 -11.96
CA ASP A 67 -5.56 1.64 -12.78
C ASP A 67 -7.00 1.83 -12.30
N ASP A 68 -7.83 2.50 -13.11
CA ASP A 68 -9.24 2.78 -12.81
C ASP A 68 -9.41 3.42 -11.42
N LEU A 69 -8.57 4.44 -11.17
CA LEU A 69 -8.44 5.09 -9.88
C LEU A 69 -9.68 5.93 -9.55
N VAL A 70 -10.38 5.53 -8.49
CA VAL A 70 -11.49 6.30 -7.90
C VAL A 70 -11.10 6.71 -6.49
N ILE A 71 -11.06 8.03 -6.25
CA ILE A 71 -10.72 8.60 -4.94
C ILE A 71 -11.85 9.47 -4.46
N ASN A 72 -12.26 9.28 -3.21
CA ASN A 72 -13.10 10.23 -2.48
C ASN A 72 -12.47 10.54 -1.11
N LYS A 73 -13.21 11.25 -0.24
CA LYS A 73 -12.73 11.63 1.10
C LYS A 73 -12.61 10.44 2.07
N LYS A 74 -13.25 9.30 1.77
CA LYS A 74 -13.33 8.13 2.66
C LYS A 74 -12.41 6.99 2.24
N PHE A 75 -12.29 6.74 0.95
CA PHE A 75 -11.58 5.59 0.40
C PHE A 75 -10.81 5.95 -0.86
N ARG A 76 -9.75 5.20 -1.09
CA ARG A 76 -9.06 5.08 -2.38
C ARG A 76 -9.39 3.70 -2.95
N GLU A 77 -9.77 3.66 -4.21
CA GLU A 77 -10.15 2.42 -4.90
C GLU A 77 -9.40 2.35 -6.24
N ALA A 78 -8.89 1.17 -6.58
CA ALA A 78 -8.29 0.92 -7.88
C ALA A 78 -8.49 -0.53 -8.28
N ARG A 79 -8.54 -0.78 -9.59
CA ARG A 79 -8.33 -2.15 -10.07
C ARG A 79 -6.86 -2.49 -9.85
N GLU A 80 -6.62 -3.67 -9.30
CA GLU A 80 -5.26 -4.20 -9.08
C GLU A 80 -5.10 -5.52 -9.82
N ILE A 81 -3.97 -5.63 -10.52
CA ILE A 81 -3.43 -6.85 -11.09
C ILE A 81 -2.04 -7.03 -10.47
N GLU A 82 -1.90 -8.01 -9.58
CA GLU A 82 -0.64 -8.36 -8.96
C GLU A 82 -0.27 -9.81 -9.27
N ILE A 83 0.98 -10.01 -9.65
CA ILE A 83 1.56 -11.34 -9.86
C ILE A 83 2.84 -11.48 -9.06
N GLN A 84 3.03 -12.66 -8.47
CA GLN A 84 4.34 -13.04 -7.96
C GLN A 84 5.23 -13.42 -9.14
N ILE A 85 6.46 -12.90 -9.14
CA ILE A 85 7.47 -13.20 -10.15
C ILE A 85 8.69 -13.87 -9.52
N ASP A 86 9.46 -14.57 -10.34
CA ASP A 86 10.66 -15.31 -9.93
C ASP A 86 11.89 -14.40 -9.73
N SER A 87 11.99 -13.32 -10.52
CA SER A 87 13.21 -12.51 -10.57
C SER A 87 12.95 -11.02 -10.76
N PHE A 88 13.24 -10.24 -9.70
CA PHE A 88 13.25 -8.78 -9.76
C PHE A 88 14.13 -8.25 -10.90
N LYS A 89 15.35 -8.77 -11.03
CA LYS A 89 16.33 -8.28 -12.00
C LYS A 89 15.91 -8.55 -13.44
N LYS A 90 15.39 -9.74 -13.75
CA LYS A 90 14.92 -10.07 -15.11
C LYS A 90 13.72 -9.19 -15.50
N THR A 91 12.73 -9.07 -14.61
CA THR A 91 11.55 -8.22 -14.89
C THR A 91 11.94 -6.76 -15.08
N GLU A 92 12.85 -6.24 -14.25
CA GLU A 92 13.34 -4.87 -14.42
C GLU A 92 14.02 -4.63 -15.77
N ILE A 93 14.85 -5.57 -16.25
CA ILE A 93 15.47 -5.47 -17.57
C ILE A 93 14.39 -5.41 -18.66
N ILE A 94 13.37 -6.29 -18.58
CA ILE A 94 12.24 -6.30 -19.53
C ILE A 94 11.52 -4.95 -19.51
N LEU A 95 11.18 -4.43 -18.33
CA LEU A 95 10.51 -3.13 -18.19
C LEU A 95 11.34 -2.01 -18.85
N LYS A 96 12.64 -1.97 -18.61
CA LYS A 96 13.54 -0.98 -19.21
C LYS A 96 13.57 -1.08 -20.74
N LEU A 97 13.64 -2.29 -21.29
CA LEU A 97 13.63 -2.53 -22.74
C LEU A 97 12.29 -2.09 -23.39
N LEU A 98 11.19 -2.17 -22.64
CA LEU A 98 9.88 -1.67 -23.04
C LEU A 98 9.72 -0.15 -22.86
N GLY A 99 10.78 0.58 -22.49
CA GLY A 99 10.76 2.03 -22.32
C GLY A 99 10.26 2.51 -20.96
N LEU A 100 10.05 1.60 -19.99
CA LEU A 100 9.60 1.92 -18.64
C LEU A 100 10.80 2.10 -17.72
N ASN A 101 11.00 3.33 -17.24
CA ASN A 101 12.13 3.73 -16.41
C ASN A 101 11.71 3.81 -14.95
N ARG A 102 12.66 3.56 -14.03
CA ARG A 102 12.44 3.81 -12.61
C ARG A 102 12.17 5.30 -12.40
N VAL A 103 11.05 5.64 -11.79
CA VAL A 103 10.69 7.02 -11.47
C VAL A 103 10.72 7.31 -9.98
N PHE A 104 10.46 6.30 -9.15
CA PHE A 104 10.38 6.48 -7.71
C PHE A 104 10.68 5.18 -6.96
N HIS A 105 11.35 5.28 -5.80
CA HIS A 105 11.65 4.15 -4.93
C HIS A 105 11.51 4.55 -3.47
N PHE A 106 10.95 3.65 -2.67
CA PHE A 106 11.02 3.77 -1.21
C PHE A 106 10.96 2.40 -0.52
N ILE A 107 11.32 2.40 0.77
CA ILE A 107 11.28 1.23 1.63
C ILE A 107 10.28 1.47 2.76
N LYS A 108 9.51 0.43 3.10
CA LYS A 108 8.66 0.40 4.29
C LYS A 108 8.81 -0.91 5.05
N TYR A 109 8.60 -0.85 6.35
CA TYR A 109 8.48 -2.02 7.22
C TYR A 109 7.00 -2.17 7.57
N ARG A 110 6.38 -3.24 7.09
CA ARG A 110 4.96 -3.54 7.26
C ARG A 110 4.79 -4.67 8.25
N GLU A 111 3.88 -4.49 9.19
CA GLU A 111 3.32 -5.56 10.01
C GLU A 111 1.86 -5.77 9.62
N THR A 112 1.53 -6.96 9.13
CA THR A 112 0.20 -7.27 8.61
C THR A 112 -0.56 -8.14 9.61
N TRP A 113 -1.83 -7.79 9.80
CA TRP A 113 -2.83 -8.53 10.57
C TRP A 113 -4.07 -8.73 9.71
N LYS A 114 -4.87 -9.76 10.01
CA LYS A 114 -6.11 -10.07 9.30
C LYS A 114 -7.28 -10.19 10.26
N GLN A 115 -8.40 -9.55 9.93
CA GLN A 115 -9.64 -9.66 10.68
C GLN A 115 -10.83 -9.72 9.73
N GLY A 116 -11.43 -10.90 9.59
CA GLY A 116 -12.45 -11.15 8.57
C GLY A 116 -11.88 -10.91 7.18
N ASN A 117 -12.55 -10.07 6.39
CA ASN A 117 -12.12 -9.68 5.04
C ASN A 117 -11.22 -8.43 5.01
N VAL A 118 -10.73 -7.97 6.17
CA VAL A 118 -9.90 -6.77 6.26
C VAL A 118 -8.46 -7.14 6.57
N GLU A 119 -7.57 -6.67 5.71
CA GLU A 119 -6.14 -6.61 5.99
C GLU A 119 -5.83 -5.31 6.73
N ILE A 120 -5.12 -5.43 7.86
CA ILE A 120 -4.72 -4.33 8.72
C ILE A 120 -3.20 -4.23 8.66
N ASN A 121 -2.70 -3.18 8.03
CA ASN A 121 -1.30 -2.99 7.70
C ASN A 121 -0.69 -1.84 8.52
N LEU A 122 0.17 -2.17 9.46
CA LEU A 122 0.92 -1.22 10.27
C LEU A 122 2.28 -0.93 9.63
N ASP A 123 2.41 0.24 9.01
CA ASP A 123 3.58 0.62 8.24
C ASP A 123 4.48 1.59 8.99
N LYS A 124 5.79 1.38 8.86
CA LYS A 124 6.83 2.35 9.23
C LYS A 124 7.62 2.75 7.99
N ILE A 125 7.64 4.04 7.70
CA ILE A 125 8.37 4.63 6.57
C ILE A 125 9.30 5.68 7.16
N LYS A 126 10.60 5.62 6.84
CA LYS A 126 11.63 6.47 7.49
C LYS A 126 11.25 7.95 7.46
N ASP A 127 10.86 8.46 6.30
CA ASP A 127 10.66 9.89 6.10
C ASP A 127 9.22 10.35 6.37
N LEU A 128 8.26 9.42 6.42
CA LEU A 128 6.87 9.75 6.70
C LEU A 128 6.47 9.42 8.13
N GLY A 129 7.11 8.49 8.82
CA GLY A 129 6.74 7.94 10.12
C GLY A 129 5.77 6.74 10.02
N ASN A 130 4.88 6.62 11.02
CA ASN A 130 4.01 5.44 11.16
C ASN A 130 2.61 5.64 10.55
N PHE A 131 2.05 4.58 9.97
CA PHE A 131 0.69 4.55 9.43
C PHE A 131 -0.02 3.25 9.76
N LEU A 132 -1.34 3.32 9.75
CA LEU A 132 -2.23 2.15 9.68
C LEU A 132 -3.01 2.24 8.37
N GLU A 133 -2.97 1.20 7.57
CA GLU A 133 -3.73 1.01 6.34
C GLU A 133 -4.75 -0.12 6.56
N LEU A 134 -6.00 0.10 6.14
CA LEU A 134 -7.06 -0.89 6.12
C LEU A 134 -7.44 -1.16 4.68
N GLU A 135 -7.45 -2.42 4.28
CA GLU A 135 -7.79 -2.87 2.94
C GLU A 135 -8.86 -3.97 3.03
N GLY A 136 -9.94 -3.84 2.25
CA GLY A 136 -11.08 -4.76 2.27
C GLY A 136 -12.41 -4.08 1.93
N PRO A 137 -13.54 -4.78 2.07
CA PRO A 137 -14.86 -4.22 1.81
C PRO A 137 -15.15 -2.97 2.67
N LYS A 138 -15.80 -1.94 2.09
CA LYS A 138 -16.05 -0.64 2.75
C LYS A 138 -16.74 -0.78 4.12
N LEU A 139 -17.75 -1.65 4.20
CA LEU A 139 -18.49 -1.89 5.44
C LEU A 139 -17.60 -2.52 6.52
N ASP A 140 -16.79 -3.50 6.14
CA ASP A 140 -15.89 -4.19 7.05
C ASP A 140 -14.78 -3.24 7.54
N ILE A 141 -14.23 -2.40 6.65
CA ILE A 141 -13.27 -1.36 7.03
C ILE A 141 -13.90 -0.39 8.05
N ASP A 142 -15.12 0.10 7.82
CA ASP A 142 -15.77 1.03 8.74
C ASP A 142 -16.04 0.39 10.12
N GLN A 143 -16.31 -0.91 10.19
CA GLN A 143 -16.40 -1.66 11.46
C GLN A 143 -15.05 -1.74 12.17
N ILE A 144 -13.96 -2.00 11.45
CA ILE A 144 -12.60 -2.02 12.01
C ILE A 144 -12.19 -0.63 12.52
N ILE A 145 -12.52 0.44 11.79
CA ILE A 145 -12.26 1.83 12.23
C ILE A 145 -12.89 2.09 13.59
N LYS A 146 -14.16 1.70 13.79
CA LYS A 146 -14.84 1.83 15.10
C LYS A 146 -14.19 0.99 16.19
N ARG A 147 -13.91 -0.28 15.88
CA ARG A 147 -13.28 -1.22 16.82
C ARG A 147 -11.92 -0.74 17.31
N LEU A 148 -11.13 -0.12 16.42
CA LEU A 148 -9.80 0.40 16.73
C LEU A 148 -9.80 1.85 17.25
N ARG A 149 -10.98 2.48 17.37
CA ARG A 149 -11.18 3.87 17.82
C ARG A 149 -10.43 4.88 16.95
N LEU A 150 -10.54 4.76 15.63
CA LEU A 150 -9.84 5.59 14.64
C LEU A 150 -10.73 6.68 14.02
N GLU A 151 -11.99 6.81 14.43
CA GLU A 151 -13.00 7.70 13.83
C GLU A 151 -12.58 9.17 13.83
N LYS A 152 -11.85 9.60 14.86
CA LYS A 152 -11.35 10.97 15.01
C LYS A 152 -10.07 11.23 14.21
N LEU A 153 -9.43 10.20 13.65
CA LEU A 153 -8.24 10.37 12.83
C LEU A 153 -8.62 10.77 11.41
N LYS A 154 -7.84 11.68 10.84
CA LYS A 154 -7.98 12.08 9.44
C LYS A 154 -7.71 10.87 8.54
N ARG A 155 -8.70 10.52 7.72
CA ARG A 155 -8.53 9.55 6.62
C ARG A 155 -7.58 10.12 5.57
N ILE A 156 -6.66 9.28 5.11
CA ILE A 156 -5.70 9.59 4.07
C ILE A 156 -5.95 8.65 2.90
N THR A 157 -6.33 9.22 1.77
CA THR A 157 -6.57 8.49 0.51
C THR A 157 -5.46 8.73 -0.53
N LYS A 158 -4.44 9.53 -0.16
CA LYS A 158 -3.19 9.62 -0.91
C LYS A 158 -2.36 8.35 -0.69
N HIS A 159 -1.75 7.83 -1.74
CA HIS A 159 -0.75 6.76 -1.59
C HIS A 159 0.61 7.33 -1.13
N TYR A 160 1.52 6.47 -0.68
CA TYR A 160 2.80 6.92 -0.11
C TYR A 160 3.69 7.73 -1.07
N GLY A 161 3.66 7.47 -2.39
CA GLY A 161 4.43 8.26 -3.37
C GLY A 161 4.04 9.74 -3.39
N GLN A 162 2.73 10.01 -3.34
CA GLN A 162 2.15 11.36 -3.22
C GLN A 162 2.49 12.01 -1.86
N LEU A 163 2.59 11.22 -0.80
CA LEU A 163 2.92 11.74 0.54
C LEU A 163 4.41 12.06 0.67
N LEU A 164 5.27 11.37 -0.09
CA LEU A 164 6.70 11.63 -0.18
C LEU A 164 7.05 12.74 -1.17
N GLU A 165 6.05 13.34 -1.83
CA GLU A 165 6.22 14.36 -2.88
C GLU A 165 7.12 13.90 -4.03
N LYS A 166 7.13 12.58 -4.28
CA LYS A 166 7.97 11.92 -5.29
C LYS A 166 7.15 11.30 -6.42
N PHE A 167 5.84 11.57 -6.45
CA PHE A 167 4.91 11.05 -7.45
C PHE A 167 3.74 12.00 -7.67
#